data_AF-A0A9E2IEY4-F1
#
_entry.id   AF-A0A9E2IEY4-F1
#
_cell.length_a   1.000
_cell.length_b   1.000
_cell.length_c   1.000
_cell.angle_alpha   90.00
_cell.angle_beta   90.00
_cell.angle_gamma   90.00
#
_symmetry.space_group_name_H-M   'P 1'
#
loop_
_entity.id
_entity.type
_entity.pdbx_description
1 polymer ?
#
loop_
_entity_poly.entity_id
_entity_poly.type
_entity_poly.pdbx_seq_one_letter_code
_entity_poly.pdbx_strand_id
1 'polypeptide(L)' 'DYIDSSGLATLVEILKSLNKQGGKLKLTNLSVKVKGLFEITKLTQLFDILDKEDEAINSFDKQK' A
#
# COMPACT_ATOMS: atom_id res chain seq x y z
N ASP A 1 -7.36 -1.46 -13.61
CA ASP A 1 -6.95 -2.64 -14.41
C ASP A 1 -5.44 -2.80 -14.59
N TYR A 2 -4.61 -1.76 -14.36
CA TYR A 2 -3.14 -1.88 -14.49
C TYR A 2 -2.45 -0.72 -13.77
N ILE A 3 -1.25 -0.95 -13.24
CA ILE A 3 -0.33 0.09 -12.73
C ILE A 3 0.98 -0.11 -13.48
N ASP A 4 1.60 0.97 -13.94
CA ASP A 4 2.92 0.93 -14.55
C ASP A 4 4.01 1.29 -13.52
N SER A 5 5.27 1.16 -13.92
CA SER A 5 6.46 1.50 -13.16
C SER A 5 6.42 2.90 -12.52
N SER A 6 5.92 3.89 -13.24
CA SER A 6 5.75 5.26 -12.74
C SER A 6 4.72 5.34 -11.61
N GLY A 7 3.61 4.62 -11.71
CA GLY A 7 2.59 4.56 -10.67
C GLY A 7 3.13 3.92 -9.38
N LEU A 8 3.94 2.87 -9.50
CA LEU A 8 4.62 2.28 -8.34
C LEU A 8 5.62 3.25 -7.70
N ALA A 9 6.41 3.96 -8.50
CA ALA A 9 7.36 4.95 -8.00
C ALA A 9 6.65 6.07 -7.22
N THR A 10 5.53 6.57 -7.75
CA THR A 10 4.70 7.57 -7.06
C THR A 10 4.15 7.03 -5.73
N LEU A 11 3.65 5.79 -5.69
CA LEU A 11 3.17 5.20 -4.43
C LEU A 11 4.27 5.07 -3.39
N VAL A 12 5.50 4.72 -3.80
CA VAL A 12 6.65 4.65 -2.90
C VAL A 12 7.03 6.03 -2.38
N GLU A 13 6.99 7.07 -3.22
CA GLU A 13 7.22 8.45 -2.78
C GLU A 13 6.17 8.92 -1.78
N ILE A 14 4.89 8.62 -2.02
CA ILE A 14 3.79 8.95 -1.09
C ILE A 14 4.02 8.24 0.24
N LEU A 15 4.31 6.94 0.23
CA LEU A 15 4.61 6.17 1.44
C LEU A 15 5.78 6.77 2.22
N LYS A 16 6.86 7.15 1.54
CA LYS A 16 8.04 7.80 2.17
C LYS A 16 7.67 9.16 2.75
N SER A 17 6.89 9.96 2.05
CA SER A 17 6.46 11.29 2.50
C SER A 17 5.56 11.20 3.73
N LEU A 18 4.61 10.27 3.73
CA LEU A 18 3.73 10.01 4.88
C LEU A 18 4.52 9.52 6.08
N ASN A 19 5.42 8.55 5.92
CA ASN A 19 6.26 8.07 7.01
C ASN A 19 7.10 9.18 7.65
N LYS A 20 7.65 10.11 6.85
CA LYS A 20 8.40 11.28 7.37
C LYS A 20 7.53 12.20 8.24
N GLN A 21 6.22 12.22 8.00
CA GLN A 21 5.24 13.02 8.74
C GLN A 21 4.55 12.21 9.85
N GLY A 22 4.99 10.96 10.11
CA GLY A 22 4.33 10.05 11.05
C GLY A 22 2.98 9.51 10.56
N GLY A 23 2.63 9.76 9.30
CA GLY A 23 1.44 9.23 8.65
C GLY A 23 1.64 7.77 8.21
N LYS A 24 0.52 7.07 8.02
CA LYS A 24 0.50 5.66 7.58
C LYS A 24 -0.31 5.54 6.30
N LEU A 25 0.15 4.70 5.39
CA LEU A 25 -0.53 4.38 4.14
C LEU A 25 -0.90 2.90 4.13
N LYS A 26 -2.17 2.61 3.83
CA LYS A 26 -2.69 1.26 3.70
C LYS A 26 -3.40 1.13 2.37
N LEU A 27 -3.23 -0.01 1.72
CA LEU A 27 -3.88 -0.31 0.44
C LEU A 27 -4.89 -1.43 0.65
N THR A 28 -6.06 -1.30 0.05
CA THR A 28 -7.11 -2.31 0.13
C THR A 28 -7.62 -2.70 -1.25
N ASN A 29 -8.24 -3.88 -1.33
CA ASN A 29 -8.99 -4.32 -2.51
C ASN A 29 -8.18 -4.24 -3.82
N LEU A 30 -6.87 -4.52 -3.75
CA LEU A 30 -5.99 -4.54 -4.91
C LEU A 30 -6.41 -5.67 -5.86
N SER A 31 -6.52 -5.36 -7.15
CA SER A 31 -6.77 -6.37 -8.17
C SER A 31 -5.64 -7.38 -8.23
N VAL A 32 -5.94 -8.63 -8.62
CA VAL A 32 -4.95 -9.74 -8.70
C VAL A 32 -3.70 -9.35 -9.49
N LYS A 33 -3.87 -8.64 -10.63
CA LYS A 33 -2.75 -8.13 -11.45
C LYS A 33 -1.84 -7.18 -10.67
N VAL A 34 -2.41 -6.26 -9.89
CA VAL A 34 -1.66 -5.27 -9.12
C VAL A 34 -0.98 -5.94 -7.92
N LYS A 35 -1.65 -6.87 -7.22
CA LYS A 35 -1.03 -7.70 -6.17
C LYS A 35 0.20 -8.43 -6.70
N GLY A 36 0.07 -9.13 -7.82
CA GLY A 36 1.19 -9.85 -8.43
C GLY A 36 2.36 -8.94 -8.79
N LEU A 37 2.10 -7.73 -9.28
CA LEU A 37 3.15 -6.75 -9.56
C LEU A 37 3.88 -6.33 -8.27
N PHE A 38 3.14 -6.04 -7.19
CA PHE A 38 3.74 -5.68 -5.90
C PHE A 38 4.60 -6.81 -5.32
N GLU A 39 4.19 -8.08 -5.51
CA GLU A 39 4.97 -9.25 -5.10
C GLU A 39 6.27 -9.36 -5.89
N ILE A 40 6.21 -9.24 -7.23
CA ILE A 40 7.39 -9.28 -8.11
C ILE A 40 8.39 -8.18 -7.74
N THR A 41 7.90 -6.97 -7.48
CA THR A 41 8.73 -5.82 -7.13
C THR A 41 9.11 -5.79 -5.64
N LYS A 42 8.71 -6.80 -4.84
CA LYS A 42 8.91 -6.88 -3.38
C LYS A 42 8.38 -5.67 -2.61
N LEU A 43 7.42 -4.94 -3.18
CA LEU A 43 6.78 -3.80 -2.53
C LEU A 43 5.74 -4.25 -1.50
N THR A 44 5.21 -5.46 -1.61
CA THR A 44 4.29 -6.04 -0.62
C THR A 44 4.82 -6.00 0.81
N GLN A 45 6.14 -6.02 1.02
CA GLN A 45 6.74 -5.93 2.37
C GLN A 45 6.86 -4.49 2.88
N LEU A 46 6.81 -3.51 1.99
CA LEU A 46 6.90 -2.08 2.33
C LEU A 46 5.52 -1.47 2.57
N PHE A 47 4.49 -2.00 1.92
CA PHE A 47 3.12 -1.51 2.02
C PHE A 47 2.27 -2.41 2.92
N ASP A 48 1.41 -1.79 3.71
CA ASP A 48 0.41 -2.47 4.53
C ASP A 48 -0.82 -2.72 3.64
N ILE A 49 -0.93 -3.93 3.08
CA ILE A 49 -1.95 -4.32 2.10
C ILE A 49 -2.96 -5.24 2.78
N LEU A 50 -4.22 -4.82 2.82
CA LEU A 50 -5.32 -5.57 3.43
C LEU A 50 -6.37 -5.93 2.37
N ASP A 51 -7.15 -6.97 2.62
CA ASP A 51 -8.17 -7.40 1.66
C ASP A 51 -9.43 -6.53 1.73
N LYS A 52 -9.85 -6.14 2.95
CA LYS A 52 -11.06 -5.34 3.16
C LYS A 52 -10.76 -3.93 3.64
N GLU A 53 -11.58 -2.99 3.18
CA GLU A 53 -11.56 -1.60 3.63
C GLU A 53 -11.74 -1.47 5.14
N ASP A 54 -12.71 -2.21 5.69
CA ASP A 54 -13.03 -2.21 7.13
C ASP A 54 -11.81 -2.63 7.99
N GLU A 55 -11.07 -3.64 7.54
CA GLU A 55 -9.85 -4.09 8.23
C GLU A 55 -8.74 -3.03 8.20
N ALA A 56 -8.61 -2.29 7.09
CA ALA A 56 -7.65 -1.19 7.01
C ALA A 56 -8.00 -0.04 7.94
N ILE A 57 -9.27 0.36 7.97
CA ILE A 57 -9.77 1.40 8.89
C ILE A 57 -9.50 0.99 10.33
N ASN A 58 -9.92 -0.21 10.73
CA ASN A 58 -9.71 -0.72 12.09
C ASN A 58 -8.23 -0.88 12.46
N SER A 59 -7.37 -1.16 11.48
CA SER A 59 -5.92 -1.30 11.69
C SER A 59 -5.25 0.04 12.02
N PHE A 60 -5.84 1.21 11.71
CA PHE A 60 -5.28 2.50 12.16
C PHE A 60 -5.42 2.69 13.68
N ASP A 61 -6.49 2.15 14.28
CA ASP A 61 -6.74 2.25 15.72
C ASP A 61 -5.84 1.31 16.54
N LYS A 62 -5.55 0.11 16.01
CA LYS A 62 -4.70 -0.90 16.66
C LYS A 62 -3.21 -0.57 16.71
N GLN A 63 -2.75 0.46 15.99
CA GLN A 63 -1.34 0.85 15.95
C GLN A 63 -1.07 2.17 16.68
N LYS A 64 -1.88 2.47 17.71
CA LYS A 64 -1.73 3.62 18.60
C LYS A 64 -0.78 3.30 19.76
#